data_AF-A0A2V8HNA9-F1
#
_entry.id   AF-A0A2V8HNA9-F1
#
_cell.length_a   1.000
_cell.length_b   1.000
_cell.length_c   1.000
_cell.angle_alpha   90.00
_cell.angle_beta   90.00
_cell.angle_gamma   90.00
#
_symmetry.space_group_name_H-M   'P 1'
#
loop_
_entity.id
_entity.type
_entity.pdbx_description
1 polymer ?
#
loop_
_entity_poly.entity_id
_entity_poly.type
_entity_poly.pdbx_seq_one_letter_code
_entity_poly.pdbx_strand_id
1 'polypeptide(L)'
;MARTFGLMTLAVMISLATLGAQLGPQGGPTNKGTTPPPGVTPLPVDLFTSKNFYLDEKYWLDKRYARCNSPRALTDMVRDQRFGAWGDCNMDRAVDKIVSPYPYKTAEEHYNALLAKAKEHGGPTKHTRATLPNWDGHYRRLNPEEQWVWGRNLQTATMLSLLTPEYRKRMVQQNYHEVVNNSPQWDASFCYPEGFMRWWAEASLGGDIEVTMTPDQVQFLSGIADNFLRRVLIGRQHVMKVPQWYGETVGFWDGNTLIAWTANVQGWTLSHSMFEFSNDMETIETFTPSADGKTITVDTTFYDPQAFTRPLHTVTPWQLRTPLSDPDWRFNFVECRVQSTIVNGPDGRPTELIPGEPGFIDYFGRPR
;
A
#
# COMPACT_ATOMS: atom_id res chain seq x y z
N MET A 1 20.87 -67.96 -3.70
CA MET A 1 19.65 -67.21 -4.09
C MET A 1 19.98 -65.73 -4.06
N ALA A 2 20.27 -65.17 -5.22
CA ALA A 2 20.49 -63.75 -5.42
C ALA A 2 19.15 -63.01 -5.35
N ARG A 3 19.10 -61.84 -4.69
CA ARG A 3 18.03 -60.86 -4.86
C ARG A 3 18.64 -59.58 -5.42
N THR A 4 18.12 -59.24 -6.59
CA THR A 4 18.44 -58.13 -7.48
C THR A 4 18.11 -56.80 -6.82
N PHE A 5 19.06 -55.87 -6.77
CA PHE A 5 18.81 -54.45 -6.51
C PHE A 5 18.52 -53.77 -7.85
N GLY A 6 17.29 -53.24 -8.00
CA GLY A 6 16.95 -52.33 -9.10
C GLY A 6 17.22 -50.89 -8.67
N LEU A 7 18.08 -50.20 -9.42
CA LEU A 7 18.22 -48.74 -9.33
C LEU A 7 16.88 -48.08 -9.67
N MET A 8 16.34 -47.30 -8.75
CA MET A 8 15.29 -46.30 -9.05
C MET A 8 15.91 -44.92 -8.88
N THR A 9 16.18 -44.27 -10.00
CA THR A 9 16.58 -42.87 -10.10
C THR A 9 15.42 -42.00 -9.62
N LEU A 10 15.52 -41.44 -8.41
CA LEU A 10 14.55 -40.47 -7.89
C LEU A 10 14.90 -39.08 -8.45
N ALA A 11 14.21 -38.67 -9.52
CA ALA A 11 14.25 -37.30 -9.98
C ALA A 11 13.52 -36.42 -8.95
N VAL A 12 14.27 -35.59 -8.24
CA VAL A 12 13.72 -34.56 -7.35
C VAL A 12 13.19 -33.44 -8.24
N MET A 13 11.88 -33.44 -8.51
CA MET A 13 11.20 -32.23 -8.99
C MET A 13 11.16 -31.22 -7.85
N ILE A 14 11.97 -30.17 -7.96
CA ILE A 14 11.84 -28.97 -7.14
C ILE A 14 10.58 -28.25 -7.63
N SER A 15 9.46 -28.47 -6.95
CA SER A 15 8.27 -27.65 -7.13
C SER A 15 8.55 -26.27 -6.54
N LEU A 16 8.79 -25.29 -7.42
CA LEU A 16 8.61 -23.87 -7.14
C LEU A 16 7.15 -23.67 -6.71
N ALA A 17 6.91 -23.77 -5.41
CA ALA A 17 5.67 -23.34 -4.80
C ALA A 17 5.63 -21.81 -4.89
N THR A 18 5.04 -21.34 -5.97
CA THR A 18 4.42 -20.02 -6.03
C THR A 18 3.54 -19.87 -4.79
N LEU A 19 3.90 -18.94 -3.89
CA LEU A 19 2.94 -18.41 -2.91
C LEU A 19 1.91 -17.57 -3.68
N GLY A 20 1.05 -18.27 -4.41
CA GLY A 20 -0.23 -17.76 -4.84
C GLY A 20 -1.18 -17.82 -3.65
N ALA A 21 -1.10 -16.82 -2.78
CA ALA A 21 -2.20 -16.55 -1.87
C ALA A 21 -3.38 -16.07 -2.71
N GLN A 22 -4.48 -16.82 -2.61
CA GLN A 22 -5.75 -16.61 -3.30
C GLN A 22 -6.30 -15.20 -3.02
N LEU A 23 -6.04 -14.27 -3.93
CA LEU A 23 -6.89 -13.10 -4.16
C LEU A 23 -7.78 -13.47 -5.35
N GLY A 24 -9.08 -13.58 -5.10
CA GLY A 24 -10.06 -13.99 -6.11
C GLY A 24 -10.05 -13.09 -7.35
N PRO A 25 -10.51 -13.58 -8.51
CA PRO A 25 -10.56 -12.79 -9.73
C PRO A 25 -11.64 -11.72 -9.60
N GLN A 26 -11.27 -10.47 -9.33
CA GLN A 26 -12.15 -9.34 -9.62
C GLN A 26 -11.88 -8.88 -11.04
N GLY A 27 -12.71 -9.37 -11.96
CA GLY A 27 -12.64 -9.14 -13.39
C GLY A 27 -13.12 -7.74 -13.79
N GLY A 28 -12.27 -7.04 -14.53
CA GLY A 28 -12.70 -6.16 -15.62
C GLY A 28 -12.43 -6.86 -16.96
N PRO A 29 -13.08 -6.45 -18.07
CA PRO A 29 -12.86 -7.08 -19.37
C PRO A 29 -11.39 -6.99 -19.75
N THR A 30 -10.71 -8.14 -19.82
CA THR A 30 -9.32 -8.26 -20.26
C THR A 30 -9.29 -8.10 -21.77
N ASN A 31 -9.42 -6.87 -22.23
CA ASN A 31 -9.16 -6.55 -23.62
C ASN A 31 -7.66 -6.75 -23.83
N LYS A 32 -7.24 -7.96 -24.26
CA LYS A 32 -5.82 -8.28 -24.49
C LYS A 32 -5.24 -7.54 -25.71
N GLY A 33 -6.07 -6.79 -26.44
CA GLY A 33 -5.69 -6.06 -27.63
C GLY A 33 -5.02 -4.72 -27.31
N THR A 34 -4.00 -4.39 -28.09
CA THR A 34 -3.43 -3.05 -28.19
C THR A 34 -4.30 -2.11 -29.05
N THR A 35 -5.34 -2.65 -29.68
CA THR A 35 -6.35 -1.90 -30.44
C THR A 35 -7.23 -1.07 -29.51
N PRO A 36 -7.44 0.22 -29.81
CA PRO A 36 -8.33 1.09 -29.03
C PRO A 36 -9.76 0.56 -28.98
N PRO A 37 -10.48 0.72 -27.85
CA PRO A 37 -11.90 0.39 -27.78
C PRO A 37 -12.74 1.18 -28.80
N PRO A 38 -13.90 0.65 -29.25
CA PRO A 38 -14.81 1.38 -30.13
C PRO A 38 -15.14 2.77 -29.60
N GLY A 39 -15.09 3.78 -30.47
CA GLY A 39 -15.36 5.18 -30.10
C GLY A 39 -14.22 5.91 -29.40
N VAL A 40 -13.10 5.25 -29.13
CA VAL A 40 -11.91 5.88 -28.53
C VAL A 40 -10.88 6.21 -29.60
N THR A 41 -10.64 7.50 -29.84
CA THR A 41 -9.53 7.96 -30.69
C THR A 41 -8.25 8.07 -29.85
N PRO A 42 -7.16 7.36 -30.21
CA PRO A 42 -5.88 7.47 -29.53
C PRO A 42 -5.29 8.88 -29.58
N LEU A 43 -4.43 9.18 -28.61
CA LEU A 43 -3.58 10.36 -28.65
C LEU A 43 -2.44 10.17 -29.67
N PRO A 44 -1.82 11.26 -30.17
CA PRO A 44 -0.64 11.14 -31.03
C PRO A 44 0.54 10.41 -30.38
N VAL A 45 0.62 10.46 -29.05
CA VAL A 45 1.57 9.73 -28.21
C VAL A 45 0.88 9.35 -26.90
N ASP A 46 1.21 8.17 -26.40
CA ASP A 46 0.76 7.63 -25.13
C ASP A 46 1.94 7.01 -24.37
N LEU A 47 1.70 6.54 -23.14
CA LEU A 47 2.72 5.95 -22.28
C LEU A 47 3.55 4.86 -22.99
N PHE A 48 2.93 4.06 -23.85
CA PHE A 48 3.54 2.88 -24.49
C PHE A 48 4.20 3.20 -25.84
N THR A 49 3.90 4.36 -26.43
CA THR A 49 4.47 4.83 -27.71
C THR A 49 5.45 5.97 -27.51
N SER A 50 5.53 6.51 -26.30
CA SER A 50 6.44 7.58 -25.94
C SER A 50 7.90 7.16 -26.13
N LYS A 51 8.69 8.06 -26.70
CA LYS A 51 10.15 7.96 -26.73
C LYS A 51 10.81 8.71 -25.57
N ASN A 52 10.07 9.63 -24.96
CA ASN A 52 10.50 10.43 -23.83
C ASN A 52 9.25 10.98 -23.13
N PHE A 53 8.81 10.28 -22.08
CA PHE A 53 7.57 10.59 -21.38
C PHE A 53 7.56 12.00 -20.78
N TYR A 54 8.73 12.60 -20.51
CA TYR A 54 8.84 13.99 -20.03
C TYR A 54 8.34 15.03 -21.04
N LEU A 55 8.35 14.72 -22.34
CA LEU A 55 7.87 15.64 -23.39
C LEU A 55 6.36 15.55 -23.59
N ASP A 56 5.69 14.61 -22.93
CA ASP A 56 4.27 14.31 -23.11
C ASP A 56 3.40 14.96 -22.02
N GLU A 57 3.94 15.87 -21.20
CA GLU A 57 3.26 16.43 -20.01
C GLU A 57 1.83 16.90 -20.29
N LYS A 58 1.61 17.53 -21.45
CA LYS A 58 0.28 18.01 -21.89
C LYS A 58 -0.78 16.91 -22.03
N TYR A 59 -0.37 15.64 -22.11
CA TYR A 59 -1.24 14.47 -22.27
C TYR A 59 -1.44 13.69 -20.98
N TRP A 60 -0.60 13.87 -19.94
CA TRP A 60 -0.62 13.01 -18.75
C TRP A 60 -1.96 12.96 -18.01
N LEU A 61 -2.74 14.04 -18.05
CA LEU A 61 -4.05 14.13 -17.42
C LEU A 61 -5.20 13.63 -18.31
N ASP A 62 -4.91 13.25 -19.56
CA ASP A 62 -5.88 12.55 -20.41
C ASP A 62 -5.81 11.05 -20.13
N LYS A 63 -6.93 10.44 -19.74
CA LYS A 63 -6.99 8.98 -19.44
C LYS A 63 -6.45 8.11 -20.57
N ARG A 64 -6.49 8.58 -21.82
CA ARG A 64 -5.96 7.86 -22.99
C ARG A 64 -4.44 7.75 -22.98
N TYR A 65 -3.72 8.62 -22.26
CA TYR A 65 -2.26 8.53 -22.14
C TYR A 65 -1.82 7.22 -21.47
N ALA A 66 -2.55 6.76 -20.44
CA ALA A 66 -2.36 5.44 -19.85
C ALA A 66 -3.24 4.34 -20.49
N ARG A 67 -3.77 4.60 -21.70
CA ARG A 67 -4.74 3.74 -22.40
C ARG A 67 -5.94 3.32 -21.53
N CYS A 68 -6.45 4.25 -20.73
CA CYS A 68 -7.57 4.04 -19.81
C CYS A 68 -7.35 2.96 -18.73
N ASN A 69 -6.10 2.66 -18.39
CA ASN A 69 -5.80 1.76 -17.29
C ASN A 69 -5.83 2.51 -15.95
N SER A 70 -6.31 1.83 -14.92
CA SER A 70 -6.05 2.21 -13.53
C SER A 70 -4.59 1.91 -13.16
N PRO A 71 -4.06 2.51 -12.08
CA PRO A 71 -2.74 2.16 -11.54
C PRO A 71 -2.55 0.66 -11.34
N ARG A 72 -3.53 -0.02 -10.72
CA ARG A 72 -3.45 -1.47 -10.51
C ARG A 72 -3.45 -2.23 -11.82
N ALA A 73 -4.27 -1.79 -12.78
CA ALA A 73 -4.32 -2.43 -14.08
C ALA A 73 -2.95 -2.33 -14.78
N LEU A 74 -2.25 -1.20 -14.69
CA LEU A 74 -0.88 -1.05 -15.19
C LEU A 74 0.07 -2.08 -14.55
N THR A 75 0.13 -2.12 -13.21
CA THR A 75 0.98 -3.09 -12.48
C THR A 75 0.68 -4.55 -12.84
N ASP A 76 -0.60 -4.90 -12.98
CA ASP A 76 -1.01 -6.27 -13.28
C ASP A 76 -0.73 -6.70 -14.73
N MET A 77 -0.28 -5.79 -15.62
CA MET A 77 0.00 -6.12 -17.03
C MET A 77 1.04 -7.21 -17.21
N VAL A 78 2.07 -7.22 -16.34
CA VAL A 78 3.14 -8.23 -16.37
C VAL A 78 2.57 -9.61 -16.05
N ARG A 79 1.80 -9.71 -14.95
CA ARG A 79 1.13 -10.94 -14.51
C ARG A 79 0.16 -11.46 -15.57
N ASP A 80 -0.61 -10.56 -16.17
CA ASP A 80 -1.71 -10.90 -17.08
C ASP A 80 -1.26 -11.00 -18.55
N GLN A 81 0.01 -10.77 -18.84
CA GLN A 81 0.61 -10.79 -20.18
C GLN A 81 -0.14 -9.91 -21.19
N ARG A 82 -0.49 -8.69 -20.78
CA ARG A 82 -1.31 -7.76 -21.58
C ARG A 82 -0.64 -6.39 -21.80
N PHE A 83 0.67 -6.38 -22.00
CA PHE A 83 1.45 -5.16 -22.19
C PHE A 83 0.87 -4.27 -23.30
N GLY A 84 0.70 -2.98 -23.01
CA GLY A 84 0.12 -2.01 -23.93
C GLY A 84 -1.38 -2.18 -24.18
N ALA A 85 -2.06 -3.10 -23.51
CA ALA A 85 -3.50 -3.25 -23.66
C ALA A 85 -4.28 -2.03 -23.14
N TRP A 86 -5.43 -1.79 -23.77
CA TRP A 86 -6.39 -0.79 -23.27
C TRP A 86 -7.17 -1.32 -22.07
N GLY A 87 -7.39 -0.44 -21.09
CA GLY A 87 -8.31 -0.66 -19.99
C GLY A 87 -9.74 -0.23 -20.32
N ASP A 88 -10.58 -0.14 -19.29
CA ASP A 88 -11.95 0.35 -19.42
C ASP A 88 -11.97 1.89 -19.35
N CYS A 89 -12.26 2.53 -20.48
CA CYS A 89 -12.39 3.99 -20.56
C CYS A 89 -13.64 4.55 -19.87
N ASN A 90 -14.61 3.73 -19.48
CA ASN A 90 -15.81 4.17 -18.77
C ASN A 90 -15.67 4.08 -17.24
N MET A 91 -14.69 3.34 -16.75
CA MET A 91 -14.38 3.25 -15.33
C MET A 91 -13.60 4.50 -14.89
N ASP A 92 -14.06 5.16 -13.83
CA ASP A 92 -13.29 6.17 -13.11
C ASP A 92 -13.91 6.42 -11.73
N ARG A 93 -13.18 7.12 -10.86
CA ARG A 93 -13.68 7.59 -9.56
C ARG A 93 -13.77 9.10 -9.56
N ALA A 94 -14.89 9.61 -9.07
CA ALA A 94 -15.05 11.04 -8.91
C ALA A 94 -14.07 11.58 -7.86
N VAL A 95 -13.43 12.72 -8.17
CA VAL A 95 -12.40 13.34 -7.32
C VAL A 95 -12.92 13.68 -5.91
N ASP A 96 -14.20 14.04 -5.78
CA ASP A 96 -14.87 14.30 -4.49
C ASP A 96 -14.92 13.06 -3.56
N LYS A 97 -14.71 11.86 -4.10
CA LYS A 97 -14.62 10.59 -3.34
C LYS A 97 -13.20 10.20 -2.95
N ILE A 98 -12.23 11.09 -3.19
CA ILE A 98 -10.80 10.89 -2.91
C ILE A 98 -10.26 12.05 -2.07
N VAL A 99 -10.72 13.28 -2.33
CA VAL A 99 -10.26 14.47 -1.59
C VAL A 99 -10.92 14.53 -0.22
N SER A 100 -10.22 15.14 0.74
CA SER A 100 -10.74 15.27 2.10
C SER A 100 -12.05 16.05 2.14
N PRO A 101 -13.09 15.54 2.83
CA PRO A 101 -14.31 16.28 3.07
C PRO A 101 -14.16 17.31 4.21
N TYR A 102 -13.03 17.29 4.92
CA TYR A 102 -12.79 18.16 6.06
C TYR A 102 -12.21 19.51 5.63
N PRO A 103 -12.52 20.61 6.34
CA PRO A 103 -12.13 21.96 5.94
C PRO A 103 -10.67 22.31 6.29
N TYR A 104 -9.92 21.39 6.91
CA TYR A 104 -8.59 21.66 7.43
C TYR A 104 -7.53 21.56 6.35
N LYS A 105 -6.51 22.42 6.45
CA LYS A 105 -5.40 22.44 5.49
C LYS A 105 -4.20 21.62 5.96
N THR A 106 -4.07 21.45 7.27
CA THR A 106 -2.98 20.69 7.90
C THR A 106 -3.52 19.63 8.85
N ALA A 107 -2.71 18.61 9.13
CA ALA A 107 -3.08 17.60 10.11
C ALA A 107 -3.13 18.20 11.53
N GLU A 108 -2.25 19.14 11.87
CA GLU A 108 -2.28 19.86 13.15
C GLU A 108 -3.61 20.59 13.37
N GLU A 109 -4.12 21.34 12.39
CA GLU A 109 -5.42 22.00 12.46
C GLU A 109 -6.55 20.98 12.70
N HIS A 110 -6.52 19.87 11.96
CA HIS A 110 -7.51 18.82 12.06
C HIS A 110 -7.49 18.13 13.44
N TYR A 111 -6.30 17.73 13.92
CA TYR A 111 -6.11 17.08 15.21
C TYR A 111 -6.55 17.98 16.37
N ASN A 112 -6.15 19.25 16.34
CA ASN A 112 -6.50 20.21 17.38
C ASN A 112 -8.02 20.50 17.39
N ALA A 113 -8.68 20.51 16.25
CA ALA A 113 -10.13 20.65 16.17
C ALA A 113 -10.87 19.45 16.75
N LEU A 114 -10.41 18.22 16.48
CA LEU A 114 -10.95 17.01 17.10
C LEU A 114 -10.71 17.00 18.62
N LEU A 115 -9.53 17.42 19.06
CA LEU A 115 -9.20 17.54 20.48
C LEU A 115 -10.06 18.59 21.19
N ALA A 116 -10.34 19.72 20.54
CA ALA A 116 -11.24 20.75 21.06
C ALA A 116 -12.66 20.21 21.25
N LYS A 117 -13.21 19.51 20.23
CA LYS A 117 -14.51 18.85 20.33
C LYS A 117 -14.56 17.84 21.46
N ALA A 118 -13.52 17.01 21.62
CA ALA A 118 -13.45 16.06 22.73
C ALA A 118 -13.53 16.76 24.09
N LYS A 119 -12.90 17.93 24.25
CA LYS A 119 -12.95 18.72 25.49
C LYS A 119 -14.34 19.29 25.78
N GLU A 120 -15.15 19.59 24.77
CA GLU A 120 -16.52 20.12 24.94
C GLU A 120 -17.42 19.16 25.71
N HIS A 121 -17.16 17.85 25.62
CA HIS A 121 -17.89 16.82 26.37
C HIS A 121 -17.00 16.05 27.38
N GLY A 122 -15.93 16.69 27.87
CA GLY A 122 -15.17 16.21 29.04
C GLY A 122 -13.97 15.31 28.75
N GLY A 123 -13.57 15.17 27.49
CA GLY A 123 -12.36 14.46 27.07
C GLY A 123 -11.07 15.31 27.12
N PRO A 124 -9.92 14.75 26.72
CA PRO A 124 -9.72 13.36 26.32
C PRO A 124 -9.99 12.34 27.42
N THR A 125 -10.60 11.21 27.06
CA THR A 125 -10.86 10.10 27.99
C THR A 125 -9.54 9.49 28.44
N LYS A 126 -9.38 9.30 29.76
CA LYS A 126 -8.27 8.54 30.34
C LYS A 126 -8.77 7.16 30.73
N HIS A 127 -8.41 6.16 29.95
CA HIS A 127 -8.72 4.78 30.28
C HIS A 127 -7.73 4.20 31.28
N THR A 128 -8.22 3.29 32.12
CA THR A 128 -7.41 2.32 32.86
C THR A 128 -7.46 0.99 32.12
N ARG A 129 -6.69 -0.02 32.55
CA ARG A 129 -6.83 -1.39 32.01
C ARG A 129 -8.27 -1.92 32.12
N ALA A 130 -9.01 -1.53 33.16
CA ALA A 130 -10.38 -1.98 33.38
C ALA A 130 -11.43 -1.24 32.54
N THR A 131 -11.12 -0.02 32.08
CA THR A 131 -12.08 0.82 31.35
C THR A 131 -11.72 0.99 29.88
N LEU A 132 -10.59 0.46 29.42
CA LEU A 132 -10.15 0.50 28.03
C LEU A 132 -11.17 -0.24 27.14
N PRO A 133 -11.56 0.31 25.97
CA PRO A 133 -12.37 -0.44 25.03
C PRO A 133 -11.59 -1.69 24.58
N ASN A 134 -12.29 -2.81 24.47
CA ASN A 134 -11.67 -4.07 24.08
C ASN A 134 -11.69 -4.21 22.55
N TRP A 135 -10.59 -3.82 21.90
CA TRP A 135 -10.35 -4.10 20.47
C TRP A 135 -9.27 -5.15 20.25
N ASP A 136 -8.85 -5.87 21.29
CA ASP A 136 -7.80 -6.86 21.16
C ASP A 136 -8.27 -8.00 20.24
N GLY A 137 -7.59 -8.18 19.10
CA GLY A 137 -7.94 -9.22 18.13
C GLY A 137 -7.32 -9.02 16.75
N HIS A 138 -7.72 -9.87 15.82
CA HIS A 138 -7.26 -9.86 14.44
C HIS A 138 -8.36 -9.37 13.52
N TYR A 139 -8.09 -8.31 12.76
CA TYR A 139 -9.07 -7.64 11.92
C TYR A 139 -8.73 -7.78 10.45
N ARG A 140 -9.73 -7.99 9.60
CA ARG A 140 -9.58 -7.90 8.15
C ARG A 140 -10.24 -6.63 7.64
N ARG A 141 -9.57 -5.93 6.73
CA ARG A 141 -10.15 -4.78 6.04
C ARG A 141 -11.30 -5.21 5.12
N LEU A 142 -12.42 -4.50 5.16
CA LEU A 142 -13.61 -4.71 4.35
C LEU A 142 -13.66 -3.78 3.14
N ASN A 143 -14.57 -4.09 2.22
CA ASN A 143 -14.91 -3.30 1.03
C ASN A 143 -13.68 -2.86 0.22
N PRO A 144 -12.78 -3.79 -0.15
CA PRO A 144 -11.58 -3.47 -0.91
C PRO A 144 -11.85 -2.73 -2.23
N GLU A 145 -12.97 -3.04 -2.88
CA GLU A 145 -13.42 -2.43 -4.13
C GLU A 145 -13.72 -0.93 -4.01
N GLU A 146 -14.01 -0.43 -2.81
CA GLU A 146 -14.30 0.98 -2.54
C GLU A 146 -13.04 1.81 -2.24
N GLN A 147 -11.89 1.16 -2.02
CA GLN A 147 -10.66 1.79 -1.57
C GLN A 147 -9.78 2.24 -2.73
N TRP A 148 -9.81 3.53 -3.06
CA TRP A 148 -8.98 4.09 -4.13
C TRP A 148 -7.47 3.89 -3.91
N VAL A 149 -7.05 3.74 -2.65
CA VAL A 149 -5.66 3.45 -2.24
C VAL A 149 -5.12 2.14 -2.81
N TRP A 150 -5.98 1.27 -3.34
CA TRP A 150 -5.59 0.04 -4.04
C TRP A 150 -5.36 0.25 -5.54
N GLY A 151 -5.66 1.44 -6.07
CA GLY A 151 -5.40 1.77 -7.46
C GLY A 151 -6.29 1.04 -8.47
N ARG A 152 -7.38 0.38 -8.03
CA ARG A 152 -8.23 -0.48 -8.89
C ARG A 152 -9.35 0.29 -9.57
N ASN A 153 -10.00 1.18 -8.84
CA ASN A 153 -11.31 1.75 -9.18
C ASN A 153 -11.25 3.21 -9.66
N LEU A 154 -10.10 3.67 -10.13
CA LEU A 154 -9.89 5.02 -10.67
C LEU A 154 -8.90 5.01 -11.84
N GLN A 155 -9.00 6.00 -12.73
CA GLN A 155 -8.04 6.18 -13.81
C GLN A 155 -6.69 6.68 -13.27
N THR A 156 -5.60 6.27 -13.92
CA THR A 156 -4.26 6.83 -13.63
C THR A 156 -4.24 8.35 -13.78
N ALA A 157 -4.94 8.88 -14.79
CA ALA A 157 -5.06 10.33 -15.01
C ALA A 157 -5.76 11.06 -13.84
N THR A 158 -6.78 10.44 -13.23
CA THR A 158 -7.48 10.99 -12.06
C THR A 158 -6.54 11.12 -10.88
N MET A 159 -5.72 10.09 -10.62
CA MET A 159 -4.71 10.17 -9.57
C MET A 159 -3.65 11.25 -9.86
N LEU A 160 -3.14 11.30 -11.10
CA LEU A 160 -2.18 12.32 -11.53
C LEU A 160 -2.70 13.76 -11.38
N SER A 161 -4.02 13.97 -11.49
CA SER A 161 -4.66 15.28 -11.33
C SER A 161 -4.60 15.80 -9.88
N LEU A 162 -4.46 14.90 -8.91
CA LEU A 162 -4.40 15.22 -7.49
C LEU A 162 -2.98 15.56 -7.02
N LEU A 163 -1.97 15.28 -7.85
CA LEU A 163 -0.56 15.49 -7.53
C LEU A 163 -0.05 16.85 -8.01
N THR A 164 0.91 17.40 -7.27
CA THR A 164 1.71 18.55 -7.72
C THR A 164 2.51 18.18 -8.98
N PRO A 165 2.99 19.16 -9.77
CA PRO A 165 3.69 18.87 -11.03
C PRO A 165 4.89 17.92 -10.87
N GLU A 166 5.69 18.08 -9.81
CA GLU A 166 6.86 17.23 -9.55
C GLU A 166 6.45 15.80 -9.21
N TYR A 167 5.48 15.61 -8.32
CA TYR A 167 5.01 14.26 -7.95
C TYR A 167 4.22 13.57 -9.07
N ARG A 168 3.54 14.34 -9.91
CA ARG A 168 2.93 13.85 -11.16
C ARG A 168 3.98 13.30 -12.10
N LYS A 169 5.07 14.04 -12.33
CA LYS A 169 6.20 13.61 -13.15
C LYS A 169 6.81 12.30 -12.63
N ARG A 170 6.99 12.17 -11.31
CA ARG A 170 7.53 10.94 -10.68
C ARG A 170 6.60 9.74 -10.82
N MET A 171 5.29 9.92 -10.62
CA MET A 171 4.33 8.84 -10.85
C MET A 171 4.31 8.40 -12.33
N VAL A 172 4.40 9.32 -13.29
CA VAL A 172 4.51 8.95 -14.72
C VAL A 172 5.81 8.20 -15.01
N GLN A 173 6.93 8.64 -14.44
CA GLN A 173 8.20 7.94 -14.53
C GLN A 173 8.09 6.51 -13.98
N GLN A 174 7.50 6.34 -12.79
CA GLN A 174 7.26 5.03 -12.18
C GLN A 174 6.38 4.16 -13.08
N ASN A 175 5.28 4.69 -13.61
CA ASN A 175 4.40 3.96 -14.52
C ASN A 175 5.13 3.51 -15.80
N TYR A 176 5.96 4.38 -16.39
CA TYR A 176 6.77 4.00 -17.55
C TYR A 176 7.74 2.86 -17.21
N HIS A 177 8.38 2.93 -16.05
CA HIS A 177 9.29 1.89 -15.59
C HIS A 177 8.60 0.57 -15.29
N GLU A 178 7.37 0.62 -14.78
CA GLU A 178 6.56 -0.56 -14.51
C GLU A 178 6.17 -1.29 -15.80
N VAL A 179 5.65 -0.58 -16.81
CA VAL A 179 4.92 -1.23 -17.92
C VAL A 179 5.55 -1.09 -19.31
N VAL A 180 6.57 -0.25 -19.47
CA VAL A 180 7.19 0.00 -20.79
C VAL A 180 8.59 -0.59 -20.86
N ASN A 181 9.44 -0.30 -19.89
CA ASN A 181 10.83 -0.77 -19.91
C ASN A 181 11.15 -1.84 -18.85
N ASN A 182 10.15 -2.26 -18.06
CA ASN A 182 10.26 -3.29 -17.03
C ASN A 182 11.49 -3.08 -16.12
N SER A 183 11.60 -1.89 -15.55
CA SER A 183 12.64 -1.55 -14.59
C SER A 183 12.10 -0.77 -13.39
N PRO A 184 11.01 -1.26 -12.78
CA PRO A 184 10.46 -0.61 -11.60
C PRO A 184 11.42 -0.76 -10.41
N GLN A 185 11.56 0.30 -9.63
CA GLN A 185 12.40 0.32 -8.44
C GLN A 185 11.51 0.10 -7.20
N TRP A 186 11.10 -1.16 -6.97
CA TRP A 186 10.28 -1.50 -5.81
C TRP A 186 11.14 -1.58 -4.54
N ASP A 187 10.67 -0.98 -3.45
CA ASP A 187 11.19 -1.15 -2.08
C ASP A 187 11.44 -2.61 -1.72
N ALA A 188 10.41 -3.43 -1.90
CA ALA A 188 10.41 -4.83 -1.53
C ALA A 188 11.56 -5.59 -2.19
N SER A 189 11.97 -5.19 -3.40
CA SER A 189 13.08 -5.81 -4.13
C SER A 189 14.41 -5.63 -3.41
N PHE A 190 14.59 -4.52 -2.68
CA PHE A 190 15.85 -4.17 -2.02
C PHE A 190 15.81 -4.35 -0.51
N CYS A 191 14.74 -4.95 0.03
CA CYS A 191 14.53 -5.18 1.46
C CYS A 191 14.63 -3.90 2.31
N TYR A 192 14.23 -2.76 1.74
CA TYR A 192 13.95 -1.56 2.53
C TYR A 192 12.63 -1.74 3.27
N PRO A 193 12.44 -1.09 4.44
CA PRO A 193 11.11 -1.01 5.03
C PRO A 193 10.13 -0.42 4.02
N GLU A 194 8.93 -0.97 3.98
CA GLU A 194 7.90 -0.63 2.99
C GLU A 194 7.39 0.81 3.09
N GLY A 195 7.65 1.49 4.20
CA GLY A 195 7.20 2.87 4.40
C GLY A 195 5.72 3.00 4.80
N PHE A 196 5.35 4.20 5.24
CA PHE A 196 4.09 4.43 5.94
C PHE A 196 2.83 4.13 5.11
N MET A 197 2.75 4.64 3.88
CA MET A 197 1.55 4.52 3.04
C MET A 197 1.28 3.07 2.58
N ARG A 198 2.28 2.18 2.62
CA ARG A 198 2.07 0.75 2.34
C ARG A 198 1.14 0.09 3.35
N TRP A 199 0.90 0.73 4.51
CA TRP A 199 -0.21 0.36 5.39
C TRP A 199 -1.55 0.33 4.64
N TRP A 200 -1.82 1.21 3.68
CA TRP A 200 -3.08 1.21 2.93
C TRP A 200 -3.07 0.37 1.66
N ALA A 201 -1.89 -0.06 1.19
CA ALA A 201 -1.74 -0.77 -0.07
C ALA A 201 -2.20 -2.24 0.01
N GLU A 202 -2.88 -2.70 -1.05
CA GLU A 202 -3.35 -4.10 -1.17
C GLU A 202 -2.21 -5.11 -1.07
N ALA A 203 -1.10 -4.85 -1.77
CA ALA A 203 0.03 -5.78 -1.87
C ALA A 203 0.82 -5.93 -0.56
N SER A 204 0.57 -5.08 0.44
CA SER A 204 1.30 -5.06 1.70
C SER A 204 0.44 -5.33 2.93
N LEU A 205 -0.82 -4.87 2.92
CA LEU A 205 -1.77 -5.06 4.02
C LEU A 205 -3.01 -5.87 3.63
N GLY A 206 -2.87 -6.78 2.67
CA GLY A 206 -3.94 -7.71 2.27
C GLY A 206 -4.31 -8.75 3.33
N GLY A 207 -3.51 -8.88 4.41
CA GLY A 207 -3.69 -9.83 5.51
C GLY A 207 -4.55 -9.32 6.67
N ASP A 208 -4.45 -9.99 7.82
CA ASP A 208 -5.09 -9.55 9.06
C ASP A 208 -4.23 -8.50 9.78
N ILE A 209 -4.88 -7.62 10.52
CA ILE A 209 -4.30 -6.59 11.38
C ILE A 209 -4.52 -7.04 12.82
N GLU A 210 -3.45 -7.46 13.49
CA GLU A 210 -3.49 -7.68 14.93
C GLU A 210 -3.51 -6.34 15.66
N VAL A 211 -4.46 -6.16 16.57
CA VAL A 211 -4.60 -5.00 17.44
C VAL A 211 -4.34 -5.46 18.87
N THR A 212 -3.43 -4.77 19.55
CA THR A 212 -3.18 -4.95 20.99
C THR A 212 -3.17 -3.61 21.71
N MET A 213 -3.79 -3.55 22.87
CA MET A 213 -4.04 -2.26 23.53
C MET A 213 -3.57 -2.22 24.99
N THR A 214 -3.10 -1.03 25.38
CA THR A 214 -2.88 -0.64 26.77
C THR A 214 -3.40 0.79 26.97
N PRO A 215 -3.54 1.25 28.23
CA PRO A 215 -3.85 2.67 28.49
C PRO A 215 -2.86 3.66 27.86
N ASP A 216 -1.62 3.24 27.63
CA ASP A 216 -0.55 4.10 27.12
C ASP A 216 -0.35 3.99 25.59
N GLN A 217 -0.79 2.91 24.96
CA GLN A 217 -0.63 2.74 23.51
C GLN A 217 -1.63 1.77 22.87
N VAL A 218 -1.89 1.97 21.58
CA VAL A 218 -2.49 0.97 20.68
C VAL A 218 -1.45 0.53 19.68
N GLN A 219 -1.21 -0.77 19.58
CA GLN A 219 -0.23 -1.34 18.66
C GLN A 219 -0.95 -2.13 17.57
N PHE A 220 -0.48 -1.96 16.34
CA PHE A 220 -0.92 -2.69 15.18
C PHE A 220 0.23 -3.52 14.61
N LEU A 221 0.02 -4.82 14.44
CA LEU A 221 0.94 -5.74 13.79
C LEU A 221 0.26 -6.33 12.55
N SER A 222 0.90 -6.25 11.40
CA SER A 222 0.37 -6.81 10.16
C SER A 222 1.48 -6.97 9.12
N GLY A 223 1.10 -7.37 7.91
CA GLY A 223 2.00 -7.43 6.77
C GLY A 223 1.94 -8.74 6.00
N ILE A 224 2.03 -8.62 4.67
CA ILE A 224 2.26 -9.76 3.75
C ILE A 224 3.48 -9.55 2.85
N ALA A 225 3.96 -8.32 2.70
CA ALA A 225 5.17 -7.96 1.95
C ALA A 225 6.39 -7.72 2.85
N ASP A 226 6.16 -7.23 4.07
CA ASP A 226 7.15 -7.05 5.14
C ASP A 226 6.41 -7.07 6.49
N ASN A 227 7.12 -6.85 7.60
CA ASN A 227 6.58 -6.80 8.94
C ASN A 227 6.22 -5.36 9.32
N PHE A 228 4.93 -5.07 9.41
CA PHE A 228 4.44 -3.74 9.76
C PHE A 228 4.14 -3.69 11.25
N LEU A 229 4.85 -2.81 11.96
CA LEU A 229 4.61 -2.50 13.35
C LEU A 229 4.31 -1.00 13.49
N ARG A 230 3.05 -0.66 13.78
CA ARG A 230 2.63 0.72 14.07
C ARG A 230 2.20 0.84 15.53
N ARG A 231 2.47 1.99 16.15
CA ARG A 231 2.06 2.28 17.53
C ARG A 231 1.49 3.68 17.63
N VAL A 232 0.31 3.80 18.21
CA VAL A 232 -0.29 5.08 18.61
C VAL A 232 0.02 5.30 20.09
N LEU A 233 0.81 6.33 20.39
CA LEU A 233 1.20 6.68 21.76
C LEU A 233 0.16 7.62 22.38
N ILE A 234 -0.52 7.16 23.43
CA ILE A 234 -1.66 7.89 24.02
C ILE A 234 -1.20 9.05 24.91
N GLY A 235 -1.74 10.24 24.65
CA GLY A 235 -1.45 11.45 25.43
C GLY A 235 0.01 11.91 25.35
N ARG A 236 0.72 11.54 24.27
CA ARG A 236 2.09 11.96 24.00
C ARG A 236 2.13 13.05 22.91
N GLN A 237 3.31 13.62 22.71
CA GLN A 237 3.59 14.59 21.66
C GLN A 237 4.70 14.05 20.76
N HIS A 238 4.75 14.50 19.51
CA HIS A 238 5.83 14.15 18.60
C HIS A 238 7.18 14.66 19.13
N VAL A 239 8.14 13.77 19.27
CA VAL A 239 9.50 14.10 19.71
C VAL A 239 10.56 13.83 18.65
N MET A 240 10.25 13.02 17.64
CA MET A 240 11.19 12.72 16.56
C MET A 240 11.56 13.99 15.79
N LYS A 241 12.82 14.09 15.39
CA LYS A 241 13.39 15.23 14.65
C LYS A 241 13.86 14.85 13.25
N VAL A 242 13.80 13.56 12.93
CA VAL A 242 14.20 13.01 11.64
C VAL A 242 13.12 12.02 11.17
N PRO A 243 12.92 11.89 9.85
CA PRO A 243 11.96 10.94 9.29
C PRO A 243 12.15 9.51 9.80
N GLN A 244 11.04 8.83 10.04
CA GLN A 244 10.94 7.42 10.42
C GLN A 244 10.15 6.67 9.35
N TRP A 245 10.53 5.43 9.02
CA TRP A 245 9.87 4.65 7.95
C TRP A 245 8.34 4.59 8.07
N TYR A 246 7.81 4.41 9.28
CA TYR A 246 6.36 4.40 9.56
C TYR A 246 5.86 5.66 10.29
N GLY A 247 6.70 6.68 10.42
CA GLY A 247 6.41 7.88 11.21
C GLY A 247 6.39 7.64 12.73
N GLU A 248 6.03 8.71 13.43
CA GLU A 248 5.70 8.72 14.85
C GLU A 248 4.22 9.02 14.98
N THR A 249 3.45 8.14 15.64
CA THR A 249 2.01 8.34 15.82
C THR A 249 1.68 8.60 17.29
N VAL A 250 1.00 9.71 17.54
CA VAL A 250 0.44 10.06 18.87
C VAL A 250 -1.08 10.11 18.79
N GLY A 251 -1.76 9.97 19.92
CA GLY A 251 -3.22 9.96 19.89
C GLY A 251 -3.88 10.24 21.23
N PHE A 252 -5.20 10.36 21.18
CA PHE A 252 -6.03 10.48 22.37
C PHE A 252 -7.35 9.74 22.17
N TRP A 253 -8.00 9.42 23.30
CA TRP A 253 -9.33 8.81 23.29
C TRP A 253 -10.41 9.88 23.42
N ASP A 254 -11.44 9.76 22.60
CA ASP A 254 -12.70 10.47 22.73
C ASP A 254 -13.83 9.46 22.98
N GLY A 255 -14.27 9.32 24.24
CA GLY A 255 -15.06 8.17 24.64
C GLY A 255 -14.32 6.87 24.32
N ASN A 256 -14.89 6.06 23.42
CA ASN A 256 -14.26 4.83 22.91
C ASN A 256 -13.65 5.00 21.51
N THR A 257 -13.62 6.21 20.95
CA THR A 257 -13.03 6.50 19.64
C THR A 257 -11.57 6.88 19.81
N LEU A 258 -10.67 6.27 19.03
CA LEU A 258 -9.25 6.67 19.02
C LEU A 258 -9.03 7.70 17.93
N ILE A 259 -8.40 8.82 18.28
CA ILE A 259 -7.90 9.80 17.31
C ILE A 259 -6.39 9.71 17.32
N ALA A 260 -5.80 9.49 16.15
CA ALA A 260 -4.36 9.37 15.97
C ALA A 260 -3.85 10.39 14.95
N TRP A 261 -2.68 10.96 15.22
CA TRP A 261 -1.93 11.83 14.32
C TRP A 261 -0.55 11.21 14.09
N THR A 262 -0.23 10.90 12.84
CA THR A 262 1.10 10.46 12.42
C THR A 262 1.83 11.60 11.73
N ALA A 263 3.08 11.83 12.13
CA ALA A 263 4.01 12.78 11.52
C ALA A 263 5.41 12.18 11.43
N ASN A 264 6.39 12.95 10.93
CA ASN A 264 7.79 12.54 10.80
C ASN A 264 7.98 11.25 9.98
N VAL A 265 7.20 11.07 8.90
CA VAL A 265 7.33 9.88 8.04
C VAL A 265 8.49 10.04 7.06
N GLN A 266 9.12 8.92 6.70
CA GLN A 266 10.04 8.84 5.56
C GLN A 266 9.20 8.80 4.28
N GLY A 267 9.39 9.80 3.42
CA GLY A 267 8.82 9.88 2.10
C GLY A 267 9.20 8.66 1.28
N TRP A 268 8.19 8.07 0.65
CA TRP A 268 8.30 6.81 -0.06
C TRP A 268 7.18 6.68 -1.12
N THR A 269 6.89 5.48 -1.62
CA THR A 269 5.76 5.21 -2.53
C THR A 269 4.58 4.56 -1.82
N LEU A 270 3.36 4.84 -2.26
CA LEU A 270 2.17 4.14 -1.77
C LEU A 270 2.13 2.69 -2.27
N SER A 271 2.39 2.46 -3.56
CA SER A 271 2.35 1.13 -4.17
C SER A 271 2.91 1.18 -5.59
N HIS A 272 2.95 0.03 -6.26
CA HIS A 272 3.28 -0.07 -7.68
C HIS A 272 2.31 0.77 -8.51
N SER A 273 2.84 1.46 -9.53
CA SER A 273 2.12 2.43 -10.37
C SER A 273 1.33 3.53 -9.63
N MET A 274 1.56 3.70 -8.31
CA MET A 274 0.93 4.74 -7.48
C MET A 274 1.96 5.82 -7.14
N PHE A 275 1.50 6.93 -6.55
CA PHE A 275 2.34 8.08 -6.28
C PHE A 275 3.39 7.85 -5.18
N GLU A 276 4.45 8.64 -5.25
CA GLU A 276 5.32 8.96 -4.12
C GLU A 276 4.65 9.96 -3.16
N PHE A 277 5.05 9.94 -1.89
CA PHE A 277 4.74 10.94 -0.88
C PHE A 277 6.04 11.48 -0.26
N SER A 278 5.97 12.68 0.31
CA SER A 278 7.11 13.41 0.86
C SER A 278 7.36 13.09 2.34
N ASN A 279 8.46 13.61 2.88
CA ASN A 279 8.71 13.58 4.33
C ASN A 279 7.73 14.47 5.12
N ASP A 280 7.00 15.37 4.44
CA ASP A 280 6.00 16.26 5.05
C ASP A 280 4.61 15.62 5.09
N MET A 281 4.50 14.33 4.73
CA MET A 281 3.25 13.60 4.84
C MET A 281 2.87 13.42 6.32
N GLU A 282 1.64 13.79 6.64
CA GLU A 282 1.00 13.56 7.92
C GLU A 282 -0.38 12.94 7.73
N THR A 283 -0.82 12.11 8.69
CA THR A 283 -2.18 11.57 8.67
C THR A 283 -2.92 11.82 9.95
N ILE A 284 -4.22 12.05 9.81
CA ILE A 284 -5.18 11.95 10.92
C ILE A 284 -6.04 10.72 10.68
N GLU A 285 -6.05 9.82 11.66
CA GLU A 285 -6.87 8.61 11.66
C GLU A 285 -7.86 8.66 12.82
N THR A 286 -9.15 8.49 12.54
CA THR A 286 -10.21 8.34 13.56
C THR A 286 -10.76 6.92 13.51
N PHE A 287 -10.54 6.15 14.57
CA PHE A 287 -10.97 4.77 14.71
C PHE A 287 -12.26 4.73 15.54
N THR A 288 -13.38 4.44 14.89
CA THR A 288 -14.70 4.42 15.52
C THR A 288 -15.21 2.98 15.59
N PRO A 289 -15.37 2.38 16.79
CA PRO A 289 -15.90 1.04 16.93
C PRO A 289 -17.41 1.05 16.70
N SER A 290 -17.93 -0.02 16.09
CA SER A 290 -19.36 -0.28 16.02
C SER A 290 -19.94 -0.59 17.39
N ALA A 291 -21.26 -0.42 17.56
CA ALA A 291 -21.94 -0.69 18.83
C ALA A 291 -21.78 -2.13 19.33
N ASP A 292 -21.60 -3.09 18.41
CA ASP A 292 -21.36 -4.51 18.73
C ASP A 292 -19.86 -4.86 18.93
N GLY A 293 -18.95 -3.89 18.76
CA GLY A 293 -17.50 -4.05 18.92
C GLY A 293 -16.82 -4.91 17.84
N LYS A 294 -17.56 -5.37 16.82
CA LYS A 294 -17.02 -6.29 15.79
C LYS A 294 -16.41 -5.57 14.60
N THR A 295 -16.70 -4.29 14.41
CA THR A 295 -16.17 -3.49 13.31
C THR A 295 -15.53 -2.22 13.84
N ILE A 296 -14.41 -1.81 13.26
CA ILE A 296 -13.78 -0.51 13.49
C ILE A 296 -13.79 0.23 12.16
N THR A 297 -14.47 1.37 12.10
CA THR A 297 -14.40 2.26 10.96
C THR A 297 -13.20 3.17 11.14
N VAL A 298 -12.22 3.06 10.23
CA VAL A 298 -11.03 3.92 10.25
C VAL A 298 -11.16 4.99 9.18
N ASP A 299 -11.44 6.21 9.60
CA ASP A 299 -11.46 7.40 8.75
C ASP A 299 -10.05 8.00 8.72
N THR A 300 -9.44 8.07 7.53
CA THR A 300 -8.07 8.56 7.35
C THR A 300 -8.04 9.77 6.43
N THR A 301 -7.44 10.86 6.88
CA THR A 301 -7.08 12.00 6.02
C THR A 301 -5.55 12.09 5.87
N PHE A 302 -5.09 12.27 4.64
CA PHE A 302 -3.68 12.40 4.26
C PHE A 302 -3.38 13.85 3.89
N TYR A 303 -2.36 14.42 4.53
CA TYR A 303 -1.86 15.77 4.30
C TYR A 303 -0.44 15.67 3.81
N ASP A 304 -0.16 16.15 2.59
CA ASP A 304 1.19 16.24 2.06
C ASP A 304 1.25 17.44 1.10
N PRO A 305 1.70 18.61 1.56
CA PRO A 305 1.68 19.82 0.74
C PRO A 305 2.70 19.78 -0.40
N GLN A 306 3.69 18.88 -0.37
CA GLN A 306 4.63 18.72 -1.47
C GLN A 306 4.07 17.80 -2.56
N ALA A 307 3.42 16.69 -2.17
CA ALA A 307 2.91 15.70 -3.11
C ALA A 307 1.51 16.02 -3.64
N PHE A 308 0.61 16.51 -2.79
CA PHE A 308 -0.80 16.66 -3.12
C PHE A 308 -1.19 18.11 -3.35
N THR A 309 -2.08 18.32 -4.33
CA THR A 309 -2.70 19.63 -4.57
C THR A 309 -3.73 20.01 -3.51
N ARG A 310 -4.18 19.02 -2.71
CA ARG A 310 -5.11 19.16 -1.58
C ARG A 310 -5.11 17.86 -0.76
N PRO A 311 -5.55 17.87 0.51
CA PRO A 311 -5.62 16.67 1.33
C PRO A 311 -6.48 15.58 0.70
N LEU A 312 -6.04 14.33 0.84
CA LEU A 312 -6.76 13.14 0.37
C LEU A 312 -7.42 12.41 1.55
N HIS A 313 -8.36 11.52 1.29
CA HIS A 313 -9.15 10.86 2.31
C HIS A 313 -9.61 9.47 1.88
N THR A 314 -9.65 8.54 2.83
CA THR A 314 -10.24 7.22 2.64
C THR A 314 -10.88 6.74 3.93
N VAL A 315 -11.89 5.88 3.81
CA VAL A 315 -12.49 5.18 4.94
C VAL A 315 -12.28 3.69 4.77
N THR A 316 -11.68 3.04 5.76
CA THR A 316 -11.44 1.60 5.75
C THR A 316 -12.13 0.94 6.94
N PRO A 317 -13.29 0.28 6.75
CA PRO A 317 -13.89 -0.53 7.79
C PRO A 317 -13.09 -1.82 8.01
N TRP A 318 -12.86 -2.18 9.26
CA TRP A 318 -12.10 -3.35 9.68
C TRP A 318 -13.02 -4.27 10.48
N GLN A 319 -13.12 -5.54 10.11
CA GLN A 319 -13.96 -6.52 10.79
C GLN A 319 -13.11 -7.48 11.61
N LEU A 320 -13.47 -7.66 12.88
CA LEU A 320 -12.90 -8.65 13.77
C LEU A 320 -13.13 -10.06 13.18
N ARG A 321 -12.04 -10.79 12.99
CA ARG A 321 -12.04 -12.17 12.49
C ARG A 321 -11.95 -13.15 13.64
N THR A 322 -10.97 -12.94 14.51
CA THR A 322 -10.62 -13.85 15.61
C THR A 322 -10.15 -13.04 16.81
N PRO A 323 -10.40 -13.52 18.05
CA PRO A 323 -9.81 -12.92 19.24
C PRO A 323 -8.31 -13.23 19.32
N LEU A 324 -7.55 -12.46 20.13
CA LEU A 324 -6.12 -12.78 20.38
C LEU A 324 -5.88 -14.16 21.00
N SER A 325 -6.90 -14.74 21.64
CA SER A 325 -6.83 -16.07 22.25
C SER A 325 -7.00 -17.22 21.26
N ASP A 326 -7.12 -16.94 19.96
CA ASP A 326 -7.21 -17.98 18.94
C ASP A 326 -5.94 -18.86 18.97
N PRO A 327 -6.06 -20.17 19.27
CA PRO A 327 -4.91 -21.05 19.44
C PRO A 327 -4.17 -21.35 18.12
N ASP A 328 -4.79 -21.07 16.98
CA ASP A 328 -4.26 -21.40 15.65
C ASP A 328 -3.69 -20.17 14.93
N TRP A 329 -4.03 -18.96 15.37
CA TRP A 329 -3.51 -17.74 14.75
C TRP A 329 -2.00 -17.58 14.98
N ARG A 330 -1.25 -17.30 13.93
CA ARG A 330 0.20 -17.06 13.97
C ARG A 330 0.55 -15.88 13.07
N PHE A 331 1.34 -14.95 13.60
CA PHE A 331 2.04 -13.98 12.75
C PHE A 331 3.28 -14.66 12.16
N ASN A 332 3.32 -14.77 10.83
CA ASN A 332 4.51 -15.25 10.14
C ASN A 332 5.43 -14.07 9.88
N PHE A 333 6.63 -14.12 10.45
CA PHE A 333 7.65 -13.13 10.17
C PHE A 333 8.02 -13.15 8.69
N VAL A 334 7.99 -11.99 8.04
CA VAL A 334 8.38 -11.84 6.64
C VAL A 334 9.87 -11.56 6.56
N GLU A 335 10.62 -12.41 5.89
CA GLU A 335 12.07 -12.26 5.73
C GLU A 335 12.36 -12.04 4.25
N CYS A 336 12.97 -10.91 3.92
CA CYS A 336 13.22 -10.53 2.52
C CYS A 336 14.60 -10.97 2.01
N ARG A 337 15.63 -10.99 2.86
CA ARG A 337 17.02 -11.07 2.40
C ARG A 337 17.38 -12.40 1.77
N VAL A 338 16.78 -13.49 2.24
CA VAL A 338 17.01 -14.82 1.68
C VAL A 338 16.09 -15.09 0.49
N GLN A 339 14.95 -14.42 0.43
CA GLN A 339 13.94 -14.60 -0.62
C GLN A 339 14.21 -13.73 -1.86
N SER A 340 14.82 -12.56 -1.70
CA SER A 340 15.20 -11.66 -2.80
C SER A 340 16.69 -11.73 -3.06
N THR A 341 17.07 -12.09 -4.28
CA THR A 341 18.46 -11.95 -4.76
C THR A 341 18.61 -10.74 -5.69
N ILE A 342 17.62 -9.85 -5.69
CA ILE A 342 17.62 -8.66 -6.54
C ILE A 342 18.69 -7.69 -6.06
N VAL A 343 19.49 -7.23 -7.02
CA VAL A 343 20.46 -6.14 -6.84
C VAL A 343 20.27 -5.08 -7.91
N ASN A 344 20.75 -3.87 -7.65
CA ASN A 344 20.90 -2.89 -8.72
C ASN A 344 22.15 -3.22 -9.53
N GLY A 345 21.94 -3.60 -10.79
CA GLY A 345 23.01 -3.89 -11.74
C GLY A 345 23.84 -2.65 -12.09
N PRO A 346 24.97 -2.82 -12.79
CA PRO A 346 25.82 -1.70 -13.23
C PRO A 346 25.12 -0.66 -14.12
N ASP A 347 23.98 -1.03 -14.73
CA ASP A 347 23.13 -0.17 -15.53
C ASP A 347 22.02 0.53 -14.71
N GLY A 348 22.01 0.34 -13.39
CA GLY A 348 21.03 0.89 -12.47
C GLY A 348 19.69 0.19 -12.49
N ARG A 349 19.57 -1.00 -13.09
CA ARG A 349 18.32 -1.76 -13.18
C ARG A 349 18.27 -2.87 -12.13
N PRO A 350 17.09 -3.15 -11.54
CA PRO A 350 16.92 -4.31 -10.67
C PRO A 350 17.16 -5.60 -11.47
N THR A 351 18.03 -6.47 -10.96
CA THR A 351 18.41 -7.74 -11.58
C THR A 351 18.39 -8.84 -10.53
N GLU A 352 17.60 -9.88 -10.76
CA GLU A 352 17.59 -11.10 -9.95
C GLU A 352 18.87 -11.90 -10.24
N LEU A 353 19.67 -12.18 -9.21
CA LEU A 353 20.85 -13.02 -9.37
C LEU A 353 20.51 -14.49 -9.18
N ILE A 354 21.03 -15.36 -10.05
CA ILE A 354 20.86 -16.82 -9.92
C ILE A 354 22.12 -17.50 -9.38
N PRO A 355 21.98 -18.72 -8.81
CA PRO A 355 23.13 -19.47 -8.31
C PRO A 355 24.22 -19.64 -9.38
N GLY A 356 25.41 -19.09 -9.10
CA GLY A 356 26.58 -19.20 -9.98
C GLY A 356 26.97 -17.88 -10.64
N GLU A 357 26.10 -16.88 -10.59
CA GLU A 357 26.44 -15.54 -11.04
C GLU A 357 27.35 -14.81 -10.04
N PRO A 358 28.29 -13.97 -10.51
CA PRO A 358 29.09 -13.10 -9.65
C PRO A 358 28.19 -12.25 -8.74
N GLY A 359 28.49 -12.25 -7.44
CA GLY A 359 27.72 -11.49 -6.44
C GLY A 359 26.51 -12.21 -5.86
N PHE A 360 26.14 -13.40 -6.37
CA PHE A 360 25.12 -14.23 -5.73
C PHE A 360 25.57 -14.68 -4.34
N ILE A 361 24.73 -14.46 -3.32
CA ILE A 361 24.99 -14.86 -1.94
C ILE A 361 24.07 -16.03 -1.58
N ASP A 362 24.64 -17.22 -1.36
CA ASP A 362 23.91 -18.32 -0.74
C ASP A 362 23.88 -18.15 0.78
N TYR A 363 22.81 -17.56 1.29
CA TYR A 363 22.62 -17.35 2.72
C TYR A 363 22.51 -18.62 3.55
N PHE A 364 22.19 -19.76 2.93
CA PHE A 364 22.09 -21.04 3.62
C PHE A 364 23.35 -21.90 3.52
N GLY A 365 24.31 -21.51 2.67
CA GLY A 365 25.52 -22.28 2.42
C GLY A 365 25.24 -23.74 2.02
N ARG A 366 24.17 -23.98 1.25
CA ARG A 366 23.77 -25.34 0.89
C ARG A 366 24.81 -25.89 -0.09
N PRO A 367 25.37 -27.09 0.15
CA PRO A 367 26.33 -27.69 -0.75
C PRO A 367 25.68 -27.87 -2.13
N ARG A 368 26.38 -27.41 -3.18
CA ARG A 368 25.97 -27.53 -4.58
C ARG A 368 26.47 -28.83 -5.20
#